data_AF-A0A937PQ92-F1
#
_entry.id   AF-A0A937PQ92-F1
#
_cell.length_a   1.000
_cell.length_b   1.000
_cell.length_c   1.000
_cell.angle_alpha   90.00
_cell.angle_beta   90.00
_cell.angle_gamma   90.00
#
_symmetry.space_group_name_H-M   'P 1'
#
loop_
_entity.id
_entity.type
_entity.pdbx_description
1 polymer ?
#
loop_
_entity_poly.entity_id
_entity_poly.type
_entity_poly.pdbx_seq_one_letter_code
_entity_poly.pdbx_strand_id
1 'polypeptide(L)' 'MKLCVRIIRDDRGFTALCPSLPGCVSRGSTRDEAKENLDAAIRGYIAAVSNFVPERLDHEVVEA' A
#
# COMPACT_ATOMS: atom_id res chain seq x y z
N MET A 1 8.12 -0.75 10.66
CA MET A 1 7.09 -1.82 10.76
C MET A 1 7.10 -2.57 9.44
N LYS A 2 6.92 -3.91 9.46
CA LYS A 2 6.70 -4.66 8.21
C LYS A 2 5.21 -4.69 7.91
N LEU A 3 4.83 -4.19 6.73
CA LEU A 3 3.47 -4.29 6.22
C LEU A 3 3.46 -5.21 5.02
N CYS A 4 2.54 -6.17 5.03
CA CYS A 4 2.33 -7.02 3.87
C CYS A 4 1.54 -6.21 2.83
N VAL A 5 2.10 -6.11 1.63
CA VAL A 5 1.46 -5.43 0.50
C VAL A 5 1.16 -6.49 -0.55
N ARG A 6 -0.10 -6.62 -0.93
CA ARG A 6 -0.51 -7.50 -2.02
C ARG A 6 -0.74 -6.65 -3.25
N ILE A 7 -0.10 -7.02 -4.35
CA ILE A 7 -0.33 -6.39 -5.65
C ILE A 7 -1.00 -7.42 -6.55
N ILE A 8 -2.13 -7.01 -7.13
CA ILE A 8 -2.97 -7.80 -8.02
C ILE A 8 -2.98 -7.10 -9.36
N ARG A 9 -2.69 -7.84 -10.44
CA ARG A 9 -2.83 -7.33 -11.81
C ARG A 9 -4.24 -7.63 -12.34
N ASP A 10 -4.85 -6.63 -12.95
CA ASP A 10 -6.15 -6.67 -13.60
C ASP A 10 -6.00 -6.23 -15.07
N ASP A 11 -7.04 -6.43 -15.88
CA ASP A 11 -7.12 -6.01 -17.28
C ASP A 11 -6.87 -4.49 -17.48
N ARG A 12 -7.17 -3.68 -16.45
CA ARG A 12 -7.06 -2.22 -16.45
C ARG A 12 -5.84 -1.68 -15.71
N GLY A 13 -4.97 -2.53 -15.14
CA GLY A 13 -3.75 -2.09 -14.45
C GLY A 13 -3.38 -2.91 -13.22
N PHE A 14 -2.83 -2.24 -12.20
CA PHE A 14 -2.37 -2.86 -10.95
C PHE A 14 -3.12 -2.29 -9.76
N THR A 15 -3.59 -3.17 -8.87
CA THR A 15 -4.21 -2.81 -7.60
C THR A 15 -3.31 -3.27 -6.46
N ALA A 16 -2.84 -2.35 -5.64
CA ALA A 16 -2.07 -2.63 -4.44
C ALA A 16 -2.97 -2.46 -3.21
N LEU A 17 -2.91 -3.40 -2.27
CA LEU A 17 -3.65 -3.32 -1.01
C LEU A 17 -2.81 -3.84 0.16
N CYS A 18 -3.09 -3.33 1.35
CA CYS A 18 -2.48 -3.82 2.59
C CYS A 18 -3.52 -4.58 3.41
N PRO A 19 -3.43 -5.92 3.56
CA PRO A 19 -4.36 -6.69 4.38
C PRO A 19 -4.35 -6.29 5.86
N SER A 20 -3.21 -5.82 6.35
CA SER A 20 -3.05 -5.34 7.73
C SER A 20 -3.73 -4.00 8.00
N LEU A 21 -4.06 -3.25 6.95
CA LEU A 21 -4.70 -1.93 7.04
C LEU A 21 -5.99 -1.95 6.21
N PRO A 22 -7.09 -2.46 6.78
CA PRO A 22 -8.36 -2.56 6.06
C PRO A 22 -8.81 -1.18 5.56
N GLY A 23 -9.03 -1.08 4.25
CA GLY A 23 -9.39 0.17 3.57
C GLY A 23 -8.22 0.88 2.87
N CYS A 24 -6.96 0.51 3.15
CA CYS A 24 -5.83 0.97 2.35
C CYS A 24 -5.72 0.13 1.07
N VAL A 25 -6.33 0.65 0.01
CA VAL A 25 -6.24 0.14 -1.35
C VAL A 25 -5.87 1.28 -2.28
N SER A 26 -5.01 0.98 -3.25
CA SER A 26 -4.62 1.90 -4.28
C SER A 26 -4.51 1.22 -5.64
N ARG A 27 -4.67 2.00 -6.70
CA ARG A 27 -4.58 1.53 -8.08
C ARG A 27 -3.57 2.39 -8.85
N GLY A 28 -2.90 1.77 -9.80
CA GLY A 28 -1.98 2.41 -10.73
C GLY A 28 -1.99 1.69 -12.07
N SER A 29 -1.54 2.38 -13.11
CA SER A 29 -1.33 1.79 -14.44
C SER A 29 -0.11 0.85 -14.43
N THR A 30 0.83 1.08 -13.52
CA THR A 30 2.01 0.24 -13.30
C THR A 30 2.07 -0.29 -11.87
N ARG A 31 2.87 -1.34 -11.67
CA ARG A 31 3.15 -1.90 -10.34
C ARG A 31 3.74 -0.87 -9.39
N ASP A 32 4.67 -0.06 -9.89
CA ASP A 32 5.38 0.93 -9.08
C ASP A 32 4.43 2.05 -8.65
N GLU A 33 3.64 2.57 -9.59
CA GLU A 33 2.62 3.59 -9.32
C GLU A 33 1.59 3.12 -8.28
N ALA A 34 1.07 1.89 -8.42
CA ALA A 34 0.13 1.34 -7.45
C ALA A 34 0.75 1.23 -6.04
N LYS A 35 2.04 0.87 -5.97
CA LYS A 35 2.79 0.76 -4.73
C LYS A 35 3.08 2.13 -4.10
N GLU A 36 3.52 3.12 -4.88
CA GLU A 36 3.77 4.49 -4.41
C GLU A 36 2.49 5.12 -3.86
N ASN A 37 1.38 4.97 -4.60
CA ASN A 37 0.09 5.48 -4.14
C ASN A 37 -0.38 4.77 -2.86
N LEU A 38 -0.12 3.46 -2.72
CA LEU A 38 -0.42 2.73 -1.48
C LEU A 38 0.47 3.20 -0.32
N ASP A 39 1.75 3.49 -0.55
CA ASP A 39 2.66 4.01 0.49
C ASP A 39 2.15 5.34 1.05
N ALA A 40 1.71 6.25 0.17
CA ALA A 40 1.09 7.50 0.58
C ALA A 40 -0.19 7.29 1.40
N ALA A 41 -1.06 6.35 0.98
CA ALA A 41 -2.27 6.00 1.71
C ALA A 41 -1.98 5.43 3.11
N ILE A 42 -0.98 4.55 3.22
CA ILE A 42 -0.52 3.99 4.49
C ILE A 42 0.00 5.09 5.40
N ARG A 43 0.85 6.00 4.90
CA ARG A 43 1.37 7.12 5.70
C ARG A 43 0.24 8.00 6.22
N GLY A 44 -0.74 8.32 5.37
CA GLY A 44 -1.93 9.09 5.76
C GLY A 44 -2.76 8.37 6.81
N TYR A 45 -2.95 7.06 6.67
CA TYR A 45 -3.67 6.25 7.66
C TYR A 45 -2.99 6.25 9.03
N ILE A 46 -1.67 6.00 9.07
CA ILE A 46 -0.94 5.97 10.34
C ILE A 46 -0.89 7.37 10.97
N ALA A 47 -0.75 8.43 10.16
CA ALA A 47 -0.87 9.81 10.63
C ALA A 47 -2.23 10.07 11.28
N ALA A 48 -3.33 9.60 10.66
CA ALA A 48 -4.68 9.78 11.19
C ALA A 48 -4.94 8.96 12.46
N VAL A 49 -4.42 7.73 12.54
CA VAL A 49 -4.72 6.79 13.64
C VAL A 49 -3.78 6.95 14.84
N SER A 50 -2.52 7.29 14.64
CA SER A 50 -1.50 7.33 15.71
C SER A 50 -0.80 8.68 15.86
N ASN A 51 -1.13 9.68 15.05
CA ASN A 51 -0.42 10.97 15.00
C ASN A 51 1.11 10.80 14.91
N PHE A 52 1.53 9.68 14.31
CA PHE A 52 2.90 9.20 14.24
C PHE A 52 3.08 8.61 12.86
N VAL A 53 4.09 9.05 12.11
CA VAL A 53 4.42 8.48 10.81
C VAL A 53 5.79 7.83 10.95
N PRO A 54 5.92 6.50 10.83
CA PRO A 54 7.23 5.86 10.89
C PRO A 54 8.09 6.31 9.71
N GLU A 55 9.37 6.62 9.96
CA GLU A 55 10.33 7.00 8.91
C GLU A 55 10.56 5.88 7.88
N ARG A 56 10.42 4.61 8.29
CA ARG A 56 10.54 3.43 7.41
C ARG A 56 9.32 2.52 7.49
N LEU A 57 8.73 2.31 6.31
CA LEU A 57 7.75 1.28 6.03
C LEU A 57 8.42 0.22 5.16
N ASP A 58 8.62 -0.97 5.71
CA ASP A 58 9.18 -2.09 4.97
C ASP A 58 8.01 -2.87 4.37
N HIS A 59 7.95 -2.95 3.04
CA HIS A 59 6.87 -3.61 2.31
C HIS A 59 7.32 -4.99 1.87
N GLU A 60 6.59 -6.01 2.33
CA GLU A 60 6.73 -7.36 1.77
C GLU A 60 5.69 -7.52 0.67
N VAL A 61 6.14 -7.49 -0.58
CA VAL A 61 5.26 -7.53 -1.74
C VAL A 61 4.97 -8.99 -2.11
N VAL A 62 3.71 -9.38 -1.98
CA VAL A 62 3.22 -10.69 -2.45
C VAL A 62 2.41 -10.45 -3.72
N GLU A 63 2.92 -10.96 -4.84
CA GLU A 63 2.23 -10.93 -6.13
C GLU A 63 1.35 -12.18 -6.23
N ALA A 64 0.08 -11.98 -6.55
CA ALA A 64 -0.91 -13.04 -6.75
C ALA A 64 -1.23 -13.19 -8.24
#